data_AF-A0A445AGY3-F1
#
_entry.id   AF-A0A445AGY3-F1
#
_cell.length_a   1.000
_cell.length_b   1.000
_cell.length_c   1.000
_cell.angle_alpha   90.00
_cell.angle_beta   90.00
_cell.angle_gamma   90.00
#
_symmetry.space_group_name_H-M   'P 1'
#
loop_
_entity.id
_entity.type
_entity.pdbx_description
1 polymer ?
#
loop_
_entity_poly.entity_id
_entity_poly.type
_entity_poly.pdbx_seq_one_letter_code
_entity_poly.pdbx_strand_id
1 'polypeptide(L)'
;MLFQSGHVERKYIEVPHGASWVEGTMNTSSFDTTRRFFVDAVQICPLHRPLTWRSVMTFSSPAAKSFAFKVVGGQTLELVIAQFWSSGIGSQETPSVDLKVMFHGVKVNQEEIVLDGSEAPVRINAEALLASKRLAPLAILNKIRIPYRPTDAKISALTTDRDKLPSGKQILALTLTVLDFAYFLRRSYRSRGEASWRLFEAEPC
;
A
#
# COMPACT_ATOMS: atom_id res chain seq x y z
N MET A 1 15.31 20.43 11.80
CA MET A 1 14.81 19.85 13.07
C MET A 1 15.97 19.10 13.71
N LEU A 2 16.16 19.22 15.03
CA LEU A 2 17.22 18.51 15.74
C LEU A 2 16.62 17.33 16.49
N PHE A 3 17.19 16.13 16.34
CA PHE A 3 16.65 14.91 16.93
C PHE A 3 17.54 14.44 18.09
N GLN A 4 16.98 14.45 19.30
CA GLN A 4 17.59 13.82 20.48
C GLN A 4 17.02 12.41 20.70
N SER A 5 17.64 11.64 21.59
CA SER A 5 17.10 10.34 21.99
C SER A 5 15.67 10.49 22.52
N GLY A 6 14.75 9.67 21.99
CA GLY A 6 13.32 9.73 22.34
C GLY A 6 12.54 10.87 21.67
N HIS A 7 13.19 11.75 20.89
CA HIS A 7 12.50 12.81 20.18
C HIS A 7 11.65 12.27 19.03
N VAL A 8 10.39 12.68 19.00
CA VAL A 8 9.42 12.34 17.97
C VAL A 8 8.83 13.65 17.44
N GLU A 9 9.08 13.92 16.17
CA GLU A 9 8.44 15.03 15.47
C GLU A 9 7.16 14.52 14.83
N ARG A 10 6.03 15.18 15.11
CA ARG A 10 4.72 14.84 14.53
C ARG A 10 4.10 16.08 13.93
N LYS A 11 3.66 16.00 12.68
CA LYS A 11 2.94 17.07 11.98
C LYS A 11 1.61 16.56 11.44
N TYR A 12 0.57 17.36 11.62
CA TYR A 12 -0.71 17.16 10.98
C TYR A 12 -0.82 18.15 9.83
N ILE A 13 -1.01 17.64 8.62
CA ILE A 13 -1.00 18.42 7.40
C ILE A 13 -2.35 18.20 6.71
N GLU A 14 -3.06 19.28 6.42
CA GLU A 14 -4.22 19.22 5.54
C GLU A 14 -3.72 18.93 4.12
N VAL A 15 -4.05 17.75 3.60
CA VAL A 15 -3.61 17.36 2.26
C VAL A 15 -4.40 18.19 1.25
N PRO A 16 -3.74 18.92 0.33
CA PRO A 16 -4.42 19.73 -0.67
C PRO A 16 -5.43 18.92 -1.49
N HIS A 17 -6.57 19.52 -1.80
CA HIS A 17 -7.53 18.92 -2.72
C HIS A 17 -6.87 18.61 -4.07
N GLY A 18 -7.11 17.41 -4.59
CA GLY A 18 -6.52 16.94 -5.84
C GLY A 18 -5.16 16.28 -5.71
N ALA A 19 -4.56 16.23 -4.52
CA ALA A 19 -3.39 15.39 -4.27
C ALA A 19 -3.77 13.89 -4.25
N SER A 20 -2.97 13.04 -4.88
CA SER A 20 -3.08 11.58 -4.82
C SER A 20 -1.79 10.87 -4.37
N TRP A 21 -0.66 11.58 -4.31
CA TRP A 21 0.56 11.09 -3.65
C TRP A 21 1.43 12.21 -3.11
N VAL A 22 2.34 11.84 -2.22
CA VAL A 22 3.38 12.69 -1.66
C VAL A 22 4.73 12.21 -2.15
N GLU A 23 5.63 13.16 -2.42
CA GLU A 23 7.07 12.93 -2.52
C GLU A 23 7.77 13.67 -1.36
N GLY A 24 8.55 12.94 -0.57
CA GLY A 24 9.32 13.47 0.54
C GLY A 24 10.80 13.32 0.29
N THR A 25 11.60 14.34 0.64
CA THR A 25 13.06 14.26 0.66
C THR A 25 13.55 14.63 2.06
N MET A 26 14.29 13.72 2.67
CA MET A 26 14.89 13.88 3.99
C MET A 26 16.39 14.06 3.83
N ASN A 27 16.90 15.23 4.19
CA ASN A 27 18.31 15.55 4.27
C ASN A 27 18.76 15.46 5.72
N THR A 28 19.89 14.81 5.96
CA THR A 28 20.41 14.59 7.31
C THR A 28 21.87 15.04 7.39
N SER A 29 22.24 15.71 8.48
CA SER A 29 23.58 16.21 8.74
C SER A 29 23.89 16.20 10.24
N SER A 30 25.12 16.55 10.62
CA SER A 30 25.51 16.78 12.03
C SER A 30 25.44 15.51 12.88
N PHE A 31 26.06 14.43 12.39
CA PHE A 31 26.35 13.22 13.14
C PHE A 31 27.52 12.45 12.52
N ASP A 32 28.23 11.69 13.33
CA ASP A 32 29.44 10.93 13.00
C ASP A 32 29.18 9.43 12.79
N THR A 33 28.05 8.94 13.27
CA THR A 33 27.67 7.52 13.31
C THR A 33 26.36 7.29 12.57
N THR A 34 26.24 6.17 11.88
CA THR A 34 25.03 5.82 11.12
C THR A 34 23.76 5.97 11.96
N ARG A 35 22.78 6.73 11.45
CA ARG A 35 21.49 6.96 12.11
C ARG A 35 20.36 6.28 11.37
N ARG A 36 19.43 5.67 12.10
CA ARG A 36 18.16 5.18 11.55
C ARG A 36 17.02 6.07 12.01
N PHE A 37 16.18 6.46 11.07
CA PHE A 37 14.95 7.19 11.32
C PHE A 37 13.75 6.36 10.88
N PHE A 38 12.69 6.42 11.68
CA PHE A 38 11.37 5.92 11.33
C PHE A 38 10.55 7.08 10.77
N VAL A 39 9.96 6.87 9.61
CA VAL A 39 8.98 7.78 9.02
C VAL A 39 7.67 7.01 8.95
N ASP A 40 6.63 7.54 9.59
CA ASP A 40 5.30 6.94 9.66
C ASP A 40 4.28 7.97 9.16
N ALA A 41 3.40 7.55 8.27
CA ALA A 41 2.38 8.39 7.66
C ALA A 41 1.02 7.70 7.80
N VAL A 42 0.02 8.41 8.33
CA VAL A 42 -1.33 7.88 8.56
C VAL A 42 -2.39 8.87 8.07
N GLN A 43 -3.39 8.38 7.35
CA GLN A 43 -4.64 9.09 7.09
C GLN A 43 -5.83 8.25 7.55
N ILE A 44 -6.73 8.86 8.30
CA ILE A 44 -8.01 8.27 8.68
C ILE A 44 -9.07 8.79 7.72
N CYS A 45 -9.68 7.88 6.97
CA CYS A 45 -10.75 8.21 6.02
C CYS A 45 -12.08 7.60 6.51
N PRO A 46 -13.21 8.32 6.39
CA PRO A 46 -14.51 7.80 6.81
C PRO A 46 -14.83 6.45 6.15
N LEU A 47 -15.29 5.47 6.93
CA LEU A 47 -15.69 4.13 6.46
C LEU A 47 -14.59 3.32 5.76
N HIS A 48 -13.32 3.74 5.89
CA HIS A 48 -12.17 3.03 5.33
C HIS A 48 -11.21 2.64 6.43
N ARG A 49 -10.46 1.55 6.19
CA ARG A 49 -9.28 1.25 7.02
C ARG A 49 -8.30 2.42 6.92
N PRO A 50 -7.60 2.80 8.01
CA PRO A 50 -6.56 3.82 7.95
C PRO A 50 -5.53 3.50 6.86
N LEU A 51 -5.23 4.49 6.04
CA LEU A 51 -4.15 4.44 5.07
C LEU A 51 -2.85 4.66 5.82
N THR A 52 -1.98 3.67 5.83
CA THR A 52 -0.71 3.73 6.54
C THR A 52 0.46 3.50 5.59
N TRP A 53 1.54 4.25 5.80
CA TRP A 53 2.82 4.02 5.15
C TRP A 53 3.94 4.19 6.16
N ARG A 54 4.90 3.28 6.13
CA ARG A 54 6.02 3.28 7.06
C ARG A 54 7.31 2.97 6.33
N SER A 55 8.37 3.69 6.69
CA SER A 55 9.72 3.41 6.22
C SER A 55 10.73 3.58 7.33
N VAL A 56 11.77 2.73 7.29
CA VAL A 56 12.95 2.85 8.13
C VAL A 56 14.10 3.26 7.23
N MET A 57 14.67 4.42 7.49
CA MET A 57 15.72 5.01 6.67
C MET A 57 17.03 5.10 7.45
N THR A 58 18.06 4.44 6.93
CA THR A 58 19.43 4.47 7.47
C THR A 58 20.26 5.53 6.75
N PHE A 59 20.95 6.41 7.46
CA PHE A 59 21.77 7.49 6.90
C PHE A 59 23.20 7.46 7.46
N SER A 60 24.17 7.73 6.60
CA SER A 60 25.56 8.06 6.94
C SER A 60 25.77 9.54 6.59
N SER A 61 25.99 10.40 7.60
CA SER A 61 25.99 11.87 7.42
C SER A 61 27.16 12.35 6.54
N PRO A 62 26.96 13.41 5.72
CA PRO A 62 25.66 13.94 5.31
C PRO A 62 25.02 13.05 4.23
N ALA A 63 23.71 12.85 4.29
CA ALA A 63 22.99 12.06 3.27
C ALA A 63 21.55 12.54 3.07
N ALA A 64 21.08 12.35 1.84
CA ALA A 64 19.72 12.64 1.42
C ALA A 64 19.04 11.36 0.92
N LYS A 65 17.76 11.17 1.29
CA LYS A 65 16.93 10.07 0.77
C LYS A 65 15.53 10.58 0.46
N SER A 66 14.98 10.09 -0.64
CA SER A 66 13.60 10.38 -1.04
C SER A 66 12.69 9.19 -0.82
N PHE A 67 11.41 9.47 -0.62
CA PHE A 67 10.34 8.49 -0.53
C PHE A 67 9.06 9.04 -1.14
N ALA A 68 8.15 8.13 -1.53
CA ALA A 68 6.84 8.50 -2.01
C ALA A 68 5.78 7.53 -1.50
N PHE A 69 4.59 8.05 -1.24
CA PHE A 69 3.43 7.25 -0.81
C PHE A 69 2.11 7.90 -1.23
N LYS A 70 1.06 7.08 -1.36
CA LYS A 70 -0.28 7.54 -1.74
C LYS A 70 -0.91 8.36 -0.61
N VAL A 71 -1.68 9.38 -0.99
CA VAL A 71 -2.51 10.16 -0.07
C VAL A 71 -3.88 10.42 -0.66
N VAL A 72 -4.84 10.78 0.19
CA VAL A 72 -6.17 11.25 -0.19
C VAL A 72 -6.24 12.76 0.07
N GLY A 73 -6.51 13.53 -0.99
CA GLY A 73 -6.70 14.99 -0.89
C GLY A 73 -7.94 15.38 -0.09
N GLY A 74 -7.86 16.49 0.63
CA GLY A 74 -8.91 16.98 1.52
C GLY A 74 -9.03 16.21 2.84
N GLN A 75 -8.10 15.29 3.12
CA GLN A 75 -8.02 14.57 4.40
C GLN A 75 -6.74 14.95 5.14
N THR A 76 -6.77 14.90 6.47
CA THR A 76 -5.58 15.18 7.29
C THR A 76 -4.58 14.02 7.21
N LEU A 77 -3.32 14.36 6.95
CA LEU A 77 -2.17 13.47 7.04
C LEU A 77 -1.43 13.70 8.36
N GLU A 78 -1.32 12.66 9.17
CA GLU A 78 -0.35 12.60 10.26
C GLU A 78 0.98 12.10 9.68
N LEU A 79 2.04 12.91 9.77
CA LEU A 79 3.40 12.55 9.39
C LEU A 79 4.31 12.61 10.61
N VAL A 80 4.90 11.47 10.96
CA VAL A 80 5.75 11.29 12.13
C VAL A 80 7.15 10.91 11.70
N ILE A 81 8.15 11.57 12.29
CA ILE A 81 9.55 11.19 12.18
C ILE A 81 10.08 10.97 13.59
N ALA A 82 10.80 9.86 13.78
CA ALA A 82 11.50 9.57 15.02
C ALA A 82 12.87 8.98 14.75
N GLN A 83 13.85 9.30 15.58
CA GLN A 83 15.12 8.57 15.57
C GLN A 83 14.92 7.20 16.23
N PHE A 84 15.43 6.14 15.60
CA PHE A 84 15.37 4.80 16.19
C PHE A 84 16.24 4.73 17.44
N TRP A 85 15.71 4.15 18.52
CA TRP A 85 16.26 4.22 19.88
C TRP A 85 17.72 3.77 20.01
N SER A 86 18.17 2.79 19.22
CA SER A 86 19.56 2.28 19.25
C SER A 86 20.49 2.94 18.22
N SER A 87 20.05 4.01 17.57
CA SER A 87 20.87 4.68 16.53
C SER A 87 21.92 5.60 17.11
N GLY A 88 23.18 5.34 16.75
CA GLY A 88 24.39 6.06 17.18
C GLY A 88 24.51 6.17 18.71
N ILE A 89 24.32 5.03 19.35
CA ILE A 89 24.76 4.79 20.73
C ILE A 89 26.24 5.19 20.85
N GLY A 90 26.57 5.97 21.89
CA GLY A 90 27.94 6.42 22.16
C GLY A 90 28.34 7.74 21.48
N SER A 91 27.48 8.30 20.62
CA SER A 91 27.71 9.61 20.01
C SER A 91 26.96 10.71 20.75
N GLN A 92 27.61 11.85 20.98
CA GLN A 92 27.03 13.06 21.58
C GLN A 92 26.46 14.03 20.54
N GLU A 93 26.63 13.72 19.25
CA GLU A 93 26.09 14.52 18.15
C GLU A 93 24.56 14.47 18.14
N THR A 94 23.93 15.61 17.85
CA THR A 94 22.47 15.72 17.68
C THR A 94 22.15 15.83 16.19
N PRO A 95 21.63 14.78 15.55
CA PRO A 95 21.30 14.80 14.14
C PRO A 95 20.39 15.95 13.76
N SER A 96 20.80 16.70 12.74
CA SER A 96 19.97 17.69 12.07
C SER A 96 19.28 17.05 10.87
N VAL A 97 17.97 17.23 10.80
CA VAL A 97 17.09 16.69 9.77
C VAL A 97 16.31 17.84 9.14
N ASP A 98 16.42 17.95 7.82
CA ASP A 98 15.56 18.79 6.98
C ASP A 98 14.63 17.88 6.16
N LEU A 99 13.33 18.04 6.32
CA LEU A 99 12.32 17.29 5.59
C LEU A 99 11.54 18.23 4.67
N LYS A 100 11.58 17.94 3.38
CA LYS A 100 10.75 18.58 2.36
C LYS A 100 9.69 17.60 1.90
N VAL A 101 8.45 18.08 1.80
CA VAL A 101 7.30 17.29 1.37
C VAL A 101 6.59 18.04 0.25
N MET A 102 6.34 17.34 -0.85
CA MET A 102 5.67 17.88 -2.03
C MET A 102 4.43 17.03 -2.32
N PHE A 103 3.29 17.70 -2.45
CA PHE A 103 2.04 17.06 -2.83
C PHE A 103 1.89 17.04 -4.35
N HIS A 104 1.45 15.92 -4.86
CA HIS A 104 1.22 15.70 -6.27
C HIS A 104 -0.09 14.97 -6.46
N GLY A 105 -0.70 15.16 -7.63
CA GLY A 105 -1.91 14.42 -7.92
C GLY A 105 -2.36 14.54 -9.36
N VAL A 106 -3.00 13.46 -9.78
CA VAL A 106 -3.74 13.34 -11.03
C VAL A 106 -5.04 12.66 -10.67
N LYS A 107 -6.15 13.37 -10.86
CA LYS A 107 -7.50 12.86 -10.70
C LYS A 107 -7.92 12.23 -12.02
N VAL A 108 -8.52 11.05 -11.96
CA VAL A 108 -9.14 10.40 -13.12
C VAL A 108 -10.64 10.30 -12.91
N ASN A 109 -11.41 10.32 -13.99
CA ASN A 109 -12.86 10.15 -13.95
C ASN A 109 -13.30 8.73 -13.55
N GLN A 110 -12.42 7.73 -13.71
CA GLN A 110 -12.68 6.32 -13.41
C GLN A 110 -11.43 5.69 -12.80
N GLU A 111 -11.57 5.09 -11.62
CA GLU A 111 -10.47 4.39 -10.92
C GLU A 111 -10.35 2.93 -11.37
N GLU A 112 -11.47 2.31 -11.73
CA GLU A 112 -11.53 0.96 -12.28
C GLU A 112 -11.86 1.02 -13.77
N ILE A 113 -11.06 0.31 -14.56
CA ILE A 113 -11.22 0.22 -16.01
C ILE A 113 -11.60 -1.21 -16.34
N VAL A 114 -12.79 -1.39 -16.90
CA VAL A 114 -13.25 -2.67 -17.44
C VAL A 114 -13.14 -2.61 -18.95
N LEU A 115 -12.36 -3.52 -19.52
CA LEU A 115 -12.24 -3.68 -20.96
C LEU A 115 -13.09 -4.89 -21.37
N ASP A 116 -14.29 -4.63 -21.87
CA ASP A 116 -15.13 -5.64 -22.50
C ASP A 116 -14.80 -5.67 -23.99
N GLY A 117 -14.51 -6.87 -24.52
CA GLY A 117 -14.18 -7.04 -25.93
C GLY A 117 -15.33 -6.74 -26.91
N SER A 118 -16.55 -6.60 -26.42
CA SER A 118 -17.74 -6.24 -27.20
C SER A 118 -18.11 -4.75 -27.12
N GLU A 119 -17.44 -3.97 -26.27
CA GLU A 119 -17.75 -2.56 -26.00
C GLU A 119 -16.83 -1.57 -26.72
N ALA A 120 -17.27 -0.32 -26.79
CA ALA A 120 -16.48 0.76 -27.38
C ALA A 120 -15.23 1.09 -26.54
N PRO A 121 -14.20 1.75 -27.13
CA PRO A 121 -13.01 2.17 -26.39
C PRO A 121 -13.35 3.01 -25.15
N VAL A 122 -12.80 2.64 -24.00
CA VAL A 122 -12.99 3.36 -22.74
C VAL A 122 -12.14 4.64 -22.73
N ARG A 123 -12.80 5.80 -22.61
CA ARG A 123 -12.13 7.11 -22.50
C ARG A 123 -11.85 7.46 -21.04
N ILE A 124 -10.58 7.72 -20.75
CA ILE A 124 -10.12 8.17 -19.44
C ILE A 124 -9.78 9.66 -19.52
N ASN A 125 -10.43 10.46 -18.69
CA ASN A 125 -10.14 11.88 -18.53
C ASN A 125 -9.28 12.04 -17.27
N ALA A 126 -8.09 12.61 -17.45
CA ALA A 126 -7.15 12.89 -16.37
C ALA A 126 -7.02 14.41 -16.15
N GLU A 127 -7.02 14.82 -14.90
CA GLU A 127 -6.94 16.22 -14.48
C GLU A 127 -5.87 16.37 -13.40
N ALA A 128 -4.95 17.33 -13.58
CA ALA A 128 -3.90 17.63 -12.61
C ALA A 128 -4.17 18.99 -11.94
N LEU A 129 -4.83 18.96 -10.79
CA LEU A 129 -5.31 20.17 -10.09
C LEU A 129 -4.20 20.99 -9.43
N LEU A 130 -3.08 20.36 -9.06
CA LEU A 130 -2.01 21.02 -8.29
C LEU A 130 -0.95 21.68 -9.16
N ALA A 131 -0.51 21.00 -10.22
CA ALA A 131 0.53 21.46 -11.12
C ALA A 131 0.46 20.70 -12.45
N SER A 132 1.00 21.29 -13.52
CA SER A 132 1.16 20.59 -14.80
C SER A 132 2.05 19.36 -14.64
N LYS A 133 1.63 18.24 -15.24
CA LYS A 133 2.31 16.95 -15.18
C LYS A 133 2.40 16.33 -16.57
N ARG A 134 3.54 15.70 -16.85
CA ARG A 134 3.70 14.81 -18.01
C ARG A 134 3.08 13.46 -17.67
N LEU A 135 2.07 13.05 -18.42
CA LEU A 135 1.43 11.75 -18.26
C LEU A 135 2.11 10.72 -19.16
N ALA A 136 2.39 9.54 -18.59
CA ALA A 136 2.90 8.38 -19.29
C ALA A 136 2.15 7.14 -18.77
N PRO A 137 0.88 6.94 -19.17
CA PRO A 137 0.05 5.86 -18.66
C PRO A 137 0.62 4.50 -19.07
N LEU A 138 0.50 3.53 -18.18
CA LEU A 138 0.95 2.15 -18.38
C LEU A 138 -0.14 1.20 -17.88
N ALA A 139 -0.59 0.29 -18.75
CA ALA A 139 -1.54 -0.77 -18.40
C ALA A 139 -0.88 -2.12 -18.68
N ILE A 140 -0.90 -3.02 -17.70
CA ILE A 140 -0.30 -4.36 -17.79
C ILE A 140 -1.33 -5.39 -17.32
N LEU A 141 -1.64 -6.35 -18.20
CA LEU A 141 -2.46 -7.53 -17.87
C LEU A 141 -1.51 -8.72 -17.62
N ASN A 142 -1.16 -8.97 -16.36
CA ASN A 142 -0.19 -10.02 -15.99
C ASN A 142 -0.79 -11.15 -15.13
N LYS A 143 -2.08 -11.07 -14.79
CA LYS A 143 -2.77 -12.08 -13.97
C LYS A 143 -4.10 -12.44 -14.63
N ILE A 144 -4.43 -13.72 -14.58
CA ILE A 144 -5.75 -14.23 -14.93
C ILE A 144 -6.43 -14.63 -13.63
N ARG A 145 -7.67 -14.16 -13.43
CA ARG A 145 -8.50 -14.56 -12.31
C ARG A 145 -9.64 -15.42 -12.84
N ILE A 146 -9.83 -16.59 -12.23
CA ILE A 146 -10.93 -17.50 -12.56
C ILE A 146 -11.83 -17.56 -11.33
N PRO A 147 -13.10 -17.11 -11.41
CA PRO A 147 -14.01 -17.20 -10.29
C PRO A 147 -14.40 -18.67 -10.06
N TYR A 148 -14.29 -19.15 -8.82
CA TYR A 148 -14.75 -20.48 -8.42
C TYR A 148 -16.12 -20.38 -7.77
N ARG A 149 -17.06 -21.18 -8.27
CA ARG A 149 -18.39 -21.31 -7.66
C ARG A 149 -18.39 -22.46 -6.65
N PRO A 150 -18.89 -22.25 -5.42
CA PRO A 150 -19.08 -23.34 -4.47
C PRO A 150 -19.98 -24.43 -5.07
N THR A 151 -19.55 -25.68 -4.94
CA THR A 151 -20.30 -26.86 -5.40
C THR A 151 -21.22 -27.41 -4.32
N ASP A 152 -20.91 -27.12 -3.06
CA ASP A 152 -21.76 -27.46 -1.92
C ASP A 152 -21.68 -26.35 -0.85
N ALA A 153 -22.75 -26.21 -0.08
CA ALA A 153 -22.88 -25.22 0.98
C ALA A 153 -23.63 -25.82 2.17
N LYS A 154 -22.94 -26.02 3.29
CA LYS A 154 -23.49 -26.69 4.48
C LYS A 154 -23.44 -25.76 5.68
N ILE A 155 -24.60 -25.55 6.31
CA ILE A 155 -24.69 -24.87 7.61
C ILE A 155 -24.64 -25.92 8.72
N SER A 156 -23.75 -25.75 9.68
CA SER A 156 -23.65 -26.64 10.85
C SER A 156 -23.34 -25.86 12.13
N ALA A 157 -23.88 -26.34 13.25
CA ALA A 157 -23.48 -25.84 14.57
C ALA A 157 -22.01 -26.21 14.84
N LEU A 158 -21.25 -25.24 15.35
CA LEU A 158 -19.88 -25.47 15.81
C LEU A 158 -19.87 -26.17 17.18
N THR A 159 -18.68 -26.44 17.73
CA THR A 159 -18.55 -27.21 18.97
C THR A 159 -19.15 -26.47 20.16
N THR A 160 -19.86 -27.19 21.04
CA THR A 160 -20.54 -26.58 22.19
C THR A 160 -19.59 -26.10 23.28
N ASP A 161 -18.37 -26.65 23.33
CA ASP A 161 -17.40 -26.41 24.40
C ASP A 161 -16.62 -25.10 24.23
N ARG A 162 -16.46 -24.63 22.98
CA ARG A 162 -15.75 -23.38 22.66
C ARG A 162 -16.62 -22.36 21.94
N ASP A 163 -17.51 -22.81 21.06
CA ASP A 163 -18.19 -21.93 20.09
C ASP A 163 -19.59 -21.53 20.57
N LYS A 164 -19.67 -21.08 21.81
CA LYS A 164 -20.90 -20.62 22.45
C LYS A 164 -20.67 -19.23 23.04
N LEU A 165 -21.53 -18.29 22.70
CA LEU A 165 -21.47 -16.95 23.27
C LEU A 165 -21.82 -16.99 24.77
N PRO A 166 -21.34 -16.04 25.59
CA PRO A 166 -21.68 -15.97 27.02
C PRO A 166 -23.19 -15.94 27.30
N SER A 167 -24.00 -15.44 26.36
CA SER A 167 -25.47 -15.47 26.45
C SER A 167 -26.10 -16.86 26.20
N GLY A 168 -25.27 -17.89 25.98
CA GLY A 168 -25.70 -19.25 25.68
C GLY A 168 -26.05 -19.52 24.21
N LYS A 169 -25.91 -18.54 23.31
CA LYS A 169 -26.20 -18.71 21.88
C LYS A 169 -25.10 -19.52 21.19
N GLN A 170 -25.50 -20.57 20.46
CA GLN A 170 -24.59 -21.42 19.68
C GLN A 170 -24.11 -20.69 18.42
N ILE A 171 -22.81 -20.74 18.14
CA ILE A 171 -22.25 -20.23 16.88
C ILE A 171 -22.45 -21.29 15.79
N LEU A 172 -22.91 -20.85 14.62
CA LEU A 172 -23.08 -21.67 13.42
C LEU A 172 -22.00 -21.30 12.39
N ALA A 173 -21.58 -22.27 11.59
CA ALA A 173 -20.69 -22.07 10.45
C ALA A 173 -21.40 -22.42 9.15
N LEU A 174 -21.11 -21.64 8.10
CA LEU A 174 -21.40 -21.96 6.71
C LEU A 174 -20.11 -22.45 6.05
N THR A 175 -20.05 -23.73 5.74
CA THR A 175 -18.93 -24.35 5.02
C THR A 175 -19.25 -24.37 3.54
N LEU A 176 -18.41 -23.72 2.74
CA LEU A 176 -18.50 -23.74 1.28
C LEU A 176 -17.45 -24.72 0.73
N THR A 177 -17.90 -25.75 0.01
CA THR A 177 -17.01 -26.69 -0.68
C THR A 177 -16.80 -26.20 -2.09
N VAL A 178 -15.55 -26.06 -2.51
CA VAL A 178 -15.16 -25.73 -3.89
C VAL A 178 -14.40 -26.93 -4.44
N LEU A 179 -14.78 -27.40 -5.62
CA LEU A 179 -13.98 -28.42 -6.33
C LEU A 179 -12.72 -27.76 -6.90
N ASP A 180 -11.58 -28.10 -6.33
CA ASP A 180 -10.28 -27.76 -6.88
C ASP A 180 -9.98 -28.69 -8.06
N PHE A 181 -10.35 -28.27 -9.27
CA PHE A 181 -9.85 -28.89 -10.49
C PHE A 181 -8.39 -28.44 -10.69
N ALA A 182 -7.49 -28.99 -9.88
CA ALA A 182 -6.08 -28.95 -10.19
C ALA A 182 -5.87 -29.60 -11.58
N TYR A 183 -5.25 -28.84 -12.49
CA TYR A 183 -4.75 -29.23 -13.81
C TYR A 183 -5.78 -29.47 -14.94
N PHE A 184 -6.29 -28.38 -15.53
CA PHE A 184 -6.52 -28.35 -16.97
C PHE A 184 -5.63 -27.29 -17.63
N LEU A 185 -4.32 -27.51 -17.57
CA LEU A 185 -3.36 -26.85 -18.48
C LEU A 185 -3.56 -27.41 -19.90
N ARG A 186 -4.65 -27.04 -20.59
CA ARG A 186 -4.73 -27.23 -22.04
C ARG A 186 -4.09 -26.04 -22.74
N ARG A 187 -2.82 -26.22 -23.08
CA ARG A 187 -2.11 -25.43 -24.09
C ARG A 187 -2.76 -25.70 -25.46
N SER A 188 -3.20 -24.65 -26.15
CA SER A 188 -3.28 -24.66 -27.61
C SER A 188 -2.79 -23.31 -28.13
N TYR A 189 -1.50 -23.26 -28.50
CA TYR A 189 -1.00 -22.23 -29.41
C TYR A 189 -0.04 -22.89 -30.39
N ARG A 190 -0.48 -22.96 -31.65
CA ARG A 190 0.34 -23.34 -32.80
C ARG A 190 0.68 -22.07 -33.56
N SER A 191 1.86 -21.50 -33.31
CA SER A 191 2.86 -21.16 -34.33
C SER A 191 3.92 -20.18 -33.79
N ARG A 192 5.16 -20.67 -33.75
CA ARG A 192 6.45 -19.96 -33.79
C ARG A 192 6.75 -18.87 -32.74
N GLY A 193 7.69 -19.21 -31.85
CA GLY A 193 8.48 -18.27 -31.05
C GLY A 193 8.42 -18.59 -29.55
N GLU A 194 9.44 -19.31 -29.05
CA GLU A 194 9.79 -19.56 -27.64
C GLU A 194 8.72 -19.33 -26.54
N ALA A 195 8.21 -20.42 -25.98
CA ALA A 195 7.45 -20.38 -24.73
C ALA A 195 8.34 -20.81 -23.56
N SER A 196 8.61 -19.88 -22.65
CA SER A 196 9.13 -20.15 -21.32
C SER A 196 7.98 -20.42 -20.37
N TRP A 197 8.06 -21.51 -19.61
CA TRP A 197 7.06 -21.92 -18.63
C TRP A 197 7.45 -21.44 -17.23
N ARG A 198 6.51 -20.90 -16.47
CA ARG A 198 6.59 -20.87 -15.00
C ARG A 198 5.28 -21.38 -14.42
N LEU A 199 5.39 -22.31 -13.48
CA LEU A 199 4.30 -22.72 -12.60
C LEU A 199 3.83 -21.47 -11.84
N PHE A 200 2.56 -21.10 -12.00
CA PHE A 200 1.93 -20.16 -11.09
C PHE A 200 1.14 -20.99 -10.10
N GLU A 201 1.68 -21.14 -8.89
CA GLU A 201 0.89 -21.55 -7.74
C GLU A 201 -0.21 -20.50 -7.53
N ALA A 202 -1.46 -20.94 -7.55
CA ALA A 202 -2.57 -20.10 -7.18
C ALA A 202 -2.52 -19.91 -5.65
N GLU A 203 -2.06 -18.76 -5.18
CA GLU A 203 -2.28 -18.39 -3.78
C GLU A 203 -3.79 -18.22 -3.57
N PRO A 204 -4.38 -18.88 -2.55
CA PRO A 204 -5.77 -18.65 -2.19
C PRO A 204 -5.94 -17.19 -1.75
N CYS A 205 -6.98 -16.55 -2.27
CA CYS A 205 -7.36 -15.17 -1.95
C CYS A 205 -7.81 -15.01 -0.49
#